data_AF-A0A1S1T7R0-F1
#
_entry.id   AF-A0A1S1T7R0-F1
#
_cell.length_a   1.000
_cell.length_b   1.000
_cell.length_c   1.000
_cell.angle_alpha   90.00
_cell.angle_beta   90.00
_cell.angle_gamma   90.00
#
_symmetry.space_group_name_H-M   'P 1'
#
loop_
_entity.id
_entity.type
_entity.pdbx_description
1 polymer ?
#
loop_
_entity_poly.entity_id
_entity_poly.type
_entity_poly.pdbx_seq_one_letter_code
_entity_poly.pdbx_strand_id
1 'polypeptide(L)' 'MAADTPLWTPRQERSDAAPLTAFMKAAEAKAALTFSGYAELHRWSIDNREAFWSLVWDFSGLPATRASGTPTGALKRTW' A
#
# COMPACT_ATOMS: atom_id res chain seq x y z
N MET A 1 -3.74 24.53 29.83
CA MET A 1 -3.75 24.06 28.43
C MET A 1 -2.37 23.51 28.16
N ALA A 2 -2.21 22.18 28.06
CA ALA A 2 -0.92 21.59 27.73
C ALA A 2 -0.54 22.03 26.32
N ALA A 3 0.67 22.56 26.15
CA ALA A 3 1.17 22.93 24.83
C ALA A 3 1.28 21.66 23.97
N ASP A 4 0.74 21.72 22.75
CA ASP A 4 0.79 20.66 21.73
C ASP A 4 2.21 20.55 21.14
N THR A 5 3.22 20.53 22.01
CA THR A 5 4.61 20.44 21.59
C THR A 5 4.91 18.98 21.30
N PRO A 6 5.26 18.63 20.06
CA PRO A 6 5.54 17.25 19.70
C PRO A 6 6.70 16.74 20.57
N LEU A 7 6.47 15.60 21.24
CA LEU A 7 7.48 14.94 22.08
C LEU A 7 8.73 14.57 21.26
N TRP A 8 8.57 14.39 19.96
CA TRP A 8 9.63 14.05 19.05
C TRP A 8 9.28 14.44 17.62
N THR A 9 10.26 14.96 16.89
CA THR A 9 10.17 15.22 15.44
C THR A 9 11.35 14.54 14.75
N PRO A 10 11.11 13.69 13.73
CA PRO A 10 12.20 13.09 12.96
C PRO A 10 13.02 14.16 12.24
N ARG A 11 14.32 13.89 12.03
CA ARG A 11 15.12 14.71 11.10
C ARG A 11 14.62 14.51 9.66
N GLN A 12 14.71 15.55 8.84
CA GLN A 12 14.26 15.51 7.44
C GLN A 12 14.88 14.37 6.65
N GLU A 13 16.20 14.17 6.75
CA GLU A 13 16.90 13.06 6.07
C GLU A 13 16.30 11.68 6.36
N ARG A 14 15.81 11.48 7.59
CA ARG A 14 15.17 10.23 8.00
C ARG A 14 13.77 10.07 7.42
N SER A 15 13.10 11.19 7.16
CA SER A 15 11.79 11.24 6.51
C SER A 15 11.94 11.03 5.00
N ASP A 16 12.95 11.63 4.38
CA ASP A 16 13.24 11.46 2.94
C ASP A 16 13.66 10.02 2.60
N ALA A 17 14.45 9.38 3.46
CA ALA A 17 14.88 7.99 3.30
C ALA A 17 13.81 6.96 3.73
N ALA A 18 12.65 7.40 4.23
CA ALA A 18 11.61 6.49 4.69
C ALA A 18 10.96 5.74 3.51
N PRO A 19 10.63 4.44 3.65
CA PRO A 19 9.86 3.69 2.65
C PRO A 19 8.53 4.36 2.29
N LEU A 20 7.96 5.11 3.23
CA LEU A 20 6.73 5.88 3.03
C LEU A 20 6.88 6.96 1.95
N THR A 21 8.06 7.59 1.84
CA THR A 21 8.34 8.61 0.83
C THR A 21 8.45 7.99 -0.56
N ALA A 22 9.06 6.81 -0.66
CA ALA A 22 9.06 6.04 -1.90
C ALA A 22 7.64 5.57 -2.29
N PHE A 23 6.86 5.11 -1.31
CA PHE A 23 5.47 4.72 -1.52
C PHE A 23 4.60 5.89 -1.96
N MET A 24 4.78 7.09 -1.37
CA MET A 24 4.06 8.29 -1.74
C MET A 24 4.29 8.64 -3.21
N LYS A 25 5.54 8.59 -3.70
CA LYS A 25 5.85 8.78 -5.13
C LYS A 25 5.19 7.74 -6.04
N ALA A 26 5.16 6.47 -5.61
CA ALA A 26 4.46 5.43 -6.35
C ALA A 26 2.94 5.67 -6.40
N ALA A 27 2.37 6.18 -5.31
CA ALA A 27 0.96 6.53 -5.22
C ALA A 27 0.62 7.73 -6.11
N GLU A 28 1.49 8.74 -6.18
CA GLU A 28 1.33 9.88 -7.09
C GLU A 28 1.28 9.43 -8.56
N ALA A 29 2.20 8.55 -8.96
CA ALA A 29 2.23 7.98 -10.30
C ALA A 29 0.97 7.14 -10.61
N LYS A 30 0.47 6.37 -9.63
CA LYS A 30 -0.72 5.53 -9.79
C LYS A 30 -2.02 6.35 -9.86
N ALA A 31 -2.13 7.38 -9.03
CA ALA A 31 -3.31 8.21 -8.93
C ALA A 31 -3.34 9.35 -9.96
N ALA A 32 -2.21 9.63 -10.63
CA ALA A 32 -1.99 10.84 -11.42
C ALA A 32 -2.29 12.11 -10.62
N LEU A 33 -1.93 12.10 -9.33
CA LEU A 33 -2.10 13.20 -8.39
C LEU A 33 -0.75 13.53 -7.76
N THR A 34 -0.62 14.76 -7.26
CA THR A 34 0.53 15.16 -6.42
C THR A 34 0.04 15.30 -4.99
N PHE A 35 0.75 14.70 -4.04
CA PHE A 35 0.40 14.77 -2.63
C PHE A 35 1.28 15.82 -1.95
N SER A 36 0.66 16.83 -1.33
CA SER A 36 1.39 17.84 -0.56
C SER A 36 1.90 17.32 0.79
N GLY A 37 1.48 16.12 1.20
CA GLY A 37 1.97 15.44 2.39
C GLY A 37 1.15 14.22 2.77
N TYR A 38 1.46 13.65 3.93
CA TYR A 38 0.84 12.43 4.44
C TYR A 38 -0.69 12.52 4.57
N ALA A 39 -1.23 13.69 4.92
CA ALA A 39 -2.66 13.88 5.11
C ALA A 39 -3.46 13.64 3.82
N GLU A 40 -2.94 14.10 2.67
CA GLU A 40 -3.59 13.89 1.37
C GLU A 40 -3.45 12.44 0.91
N LEU A 41 -2.28 11.82 1.11
CA LEU A 41 -2.08 10.40 0.84
C LEU A 41 -3.06 9.55 1.66
N HIS A 42 -3.27 9.88 2.93
CA HIS A 42 -4.21 9.20 3.81
C HIS A 42 -5.66 9.40 3.36
N ARG A 43 -6.03 10.60 2.89
CA ARG A 43 -7.37 10.82 2.34
C ARG A 43 -7.58 9.97 1.08
N TRP A 44 -6.61 9.98 0.17
CA TRP A 44 -6.67 9.18 -1.04
C TRP A 44 -6.77 7.67 -0.77
N SER A 45 -6.06 7.15 0.23
CA SER A 45 -6.12 5.72 0.57
C SER A 45 -7.52 5.28 1.02
N ILE A 46 -8.29 6.19 1.63
CA ILE A 46 -9.68 5.95 2.06
C ILE A 46 -10.65 6.10 0.88
N ASP A 47 -10.48 7.14 0.07
CA ASP A 47 -11.34 7.38 -1.09
C ASP A 47 -11.18 6.30 -2.18
N ASN A 48 -9.94 5.84 -2.39
CA ASN A 48 -9.58 4.91 -3.47
C ASN A 48 -8.93 3.63 -2.94
N ARG A 49 -9.64 2.93 -2.04
CA ARG A 49 -9.13 1.72 -1.38
C ARG A 49 -8.63 0.64 -2.34
N GLU A 50 -9.31 0.43 -3.46
CA GLU A 50 -8.91 -0.62 -4.43
C GLU A 50 -7.56 -0.31 -5.07
N ALA A 51 -7.39 0.91 -5.58
CA ALA A 51 -6.12 1.37 -6.16
C ALA A 51 -5.00 1.38 -5.10
N PHE A 52 -5.32 1.79 -3.88
CA PHE A 52 -4.40 1.76 -2.75
C PHE A 52 -3.92 0.34 -2.43
N TRP A 53 -4.82 -0.63 -2.24
CA TRP A 53 -4.44 -2.00 -1.90
C TRP A 53 -3.74 -2.72 -3.04
N SER A 54 -4.11 -2.46 -4.29
CA SER A 54 -3.37 -2.95 -5.46
C SER A 54 -1.93 -2.43 -5.47
N LEU A 55 -1.73 -1.15 -5.16
CA LEU A 55 -0.40 -0.55 -5.08
C LEU A 55 0.40 -1.06 -3.90
N VAL A 56 -0.22 -1.25 -2.73
CA VAL A 56 0.44 -1.84 -1.55
C VAL A 56 0.93 -3.24 -1.86
N TRP A 57 0.11 -4.05 -2.54
CA TRP A 57 0.49 -5.38 -2.95
C TRP A 57 1.71 -5.35 -3.90
N ASP A 58 1.66 -4.52 -4.94
CA ASP A 58 2.75 -4.36 -5.91
C ASP A 58 4.04 -3.85 -5.25
N PHE A 59 3.94 -2.80 -4.43
CA PHE A 59 5.07 -2.20 -3.73
C PHE A 59 5.71 -3.13 -2.70
N SER A 60 4.91 -3.99 -2.04
CA SER A 60 5.42 -4.96 -1.08
C SER A 60 6.24 -6.08 -1.72
N GLY A 61 6.16 -6.26 -3.05
CA GLY A 61 6.86 -7.32 -3.77
C GLY A 61 6.44 -8.72 -3.35
N LEU A 62 5.28 -8.88 -2.69
CA LEU A 62 4.84 -10.17 -2.18
C LEU A 62 4.44 -11.09 -3.33
N PRO A 63 4.99 -12.31 -3.42
CA PRO A 63 4.61 -13.26 -4.43
C PRO A 63 3.14 -13.68 -4.20
N ALA A 64 2.31 -13.49 -5.23
CA ALA A 64 0.95 -14.00 -5.22
C ALA A 64 1.00 -15.53 -5.23
N THR A 65 0.83 -16.16 -4.05
CA THR A 65 0.59 -17.59 -4.00
C THR A 65 -0.81 -17.83 -4.55
N ARG A 66 -0.88 -18.27 -5.81
CA ARG A 66 -2.12 -18.77 -6.37
C ARG A 66 -2.33 -20.14 -5.74
N ALA A 67 -3.30 -20.27 -4.84
CA ALA A 67 -3.72 -21.59 -4.37
C ALA A 67 -3.98 -22.43 -5.62
N SER A 68 -3.20 -23.50 -5.81
CA SER A 68 -3.42 -24.46 -6.87
C SER A 68 -4.74 -25.14 -6.58
N GLY A 69 -5.82 -24.58 -7.12
CA GLY A 69 -7.06 -25.29 -7.29
C GLY A 69 -6.74 -26.50 -8.14
N THR A 70 -6.51 -27.64 -7.49
CA THR A 70 -6.57 -28.91 -8.19
C THR A 70 -8.03 -29.01 -8.62
N PRO A 71 -8.36 -29.05 -9.92
CA PRO A 71 -9.70 -29.40 -10.31
C PRO A 71 -9.91 -30.87 -9.89
N THR A 72 -10.45 -31.07 -8.69
CA THR A 72 -10.91 -32.37 -8.20
C THR A 72 -12.15 -32.73 -9.01
N GLY A 73 -11.90 -33.20 -10.23
CA GLY A 73 -12.92 -33.45 -11.24
C GLY A 73 -12.44 -34.48 -12.25
N ALA A 74 -11.93 -35.63 -11.81
CA ALA A 74 -11.64 -36.74 -12.71
C ALA A 74 -11.62 -38.13 -12.02
N LEU A 75 -12.48 -38.37 -11.03
CA LEU A 75 -12.85 -39.74 -10.66
C LEU A 75 -14.00 -40.20 -11.57
N LYS A 76 -13.63 -40.56 -12.80
CA LYS A 76 -14.41 -41.45 -13.65
C LYS A 76 -14.57 -42.78 -12.91
N ARG A 77 -15.72 -42.92 -12.23
CA ARG A 77 -16.15 -44.12 -11.52
C ARG A 77 -16.67 -45.08 -12.58
N THR A 78 -15.94 -46.16 -12.82
CA THR A 78 -16.37 -47.29 -13.64
C THR A 78 -17.30 -48.17 -12.82
N TRP A 79 -18.52 -48.37 -13.31
CA TRP A 79 -19.34 -49.56 -13.07
C TRP A 79 -19.81 -50.06 -14.43
#